data_AF-A0A1H8IQF0-F1
#
_entry.id   AF-A0A1H8IQF0-F1
#
_cell.length_a   1.000
_cell.length_b   1.000
_cell.length_c   1.000
_cell.angle_alpha   90.00
_cell.angle_beta   90.00
_cell.angle_gamma   90.00
#
_symmetry.space_group_name_H-M   'P 1'
#
loop_
_entity.id
_entity.type
_entity.pdbx_description
1 polymer ?
#
loop_
_entity_poly.entity_id
_entity_poly.type
_entity_poly.pdbx_seq_one_letter_code
_entity_poly.pdbx_strand_id
1 'polypeptide(L)'
;MTQEQKQLAAIILHMIKDIYKRTAELEKMFHSNSIHILSRHFDPFSEMLKVLRIPEDQFPLLLDLMNHYIEDEMTSDELLLEMERHMNSIPSK
;
A
#
# COMPACT_ATOMS: atom_id res chain seq x y z
N MET A 1 4.74 -15.59 1.84
CA MET A 1 5.24 -14.46 2.67
C MET A 1 5.38 -14.98 4.09
N THR A 2 6.47 -14.70 4.81
CA THR A 2 6.60 -15.18 6.21
C THR A 2 5.59 -14.47 7.11
N GLN A 3 5.27 -15.06 8.27
CA GLN A 3 4.34 -14.45 9.22
C GLN A 3 4.81 -13.07 9.70
N GLU A 4 6.13 -12.92 9.92
CA GLU A 4 6.74 -11.66 10.31
C GLU A 4 6.60 -10.60 9.20
N GLN A 5 6.83 -10.98 7.94
CA GLN A 5 6.61 -10.09 6.80
C GLN A 5 5.15 -9.65 6.69
N LYS A 6 4.19 -10.57 6.90
CA LYS A 6 2.75 -10.25 6.92
C LYS A 6 2.41 -9.24 8.01
N GLN A 7 2.90 -9.45 9.23
CA GLN A 7 2.66 -8.54 10.34
C GLN A 7 3.26 -7.16 10.09
N LEU A 8 4.51 -7.09 9.62
CA LEU A 8 5.15 -5.83 9.30
C LEU A 8 4.42 -5.09 8.18
N ALA A 9 4.04 -5.80 7.11
CA ALA A 9 3.28 -5.23 6.02
C ALA A 9 1.91 -4.71 6.53
N ALA A 10 1.18 -5.46 7.36
CA ALA A 10 -0.07 -5.01 7.95
C ALA A 10 0.09 -3.70 8.75
N ILE A 11 1.15 -3.57 9.55
CA ILE A 11 1.46 -2.35 10.30
C ILE A 11 1.69 -1.19 9.33
N ILE A 12 2.50 -1.39 8.29
CA ILE A 12 2.79 -0.37 7.27
C ILE A 12 1.51 0.05 6.55
N LEU A 13 0.70 -0.90 6.09
CA LEU A 13 -0.60 -0.64 5.45
C LEU A 13 -1.50 0.21 6.34
N HIS A 14 -1.57 -0.09 7.65
CA HIS A 14 -2.36 0.70 8.59
C HIS A 14 -1.85 2.14 8.71
N MET A 15 -0.54 2.34 8.85
CA MET A 15 0.05 3.69 8.87
C MET A 15 -0.23 4.47 7.59
N ILE A 16 -0.10 3.81 6.44
CA ILE A 16 -0.38 4.41 5.13
C ILE A 16 -1.83 4.88 5.05
N LYS A 17 -2.78 4.02 5.40
CA LYS A 17 -4.21 4.35 5.40
C LYS A 17 -4.53 5.54 6.30
N ASP A 18 -3.95 5.58 7.51
CA ASP A 18 -4.12 6.69 8.43
C ASP A 18 -3.57 8.01 7.87
N ILE A 19 -2.41 7.99 7.21
CA ILE A 19 -1.83 9.16 6.57
C ILE A 19 -2.72 9.66 5.43
N TYR A 20 -3.21 8.76 4.57
CA TYR A 20 -4.09 9.14 3.46
C TYR A 20 -5.43 9.71 3.96
N LYS A 21 -6.06 9.07 4.96
CA LYS A 21 -7.31 9.56 5.55
C LYS A 21 -7.14 10.96 6.16
N ARG A 22 -6.09 11.16 6.96
CA ARG A 22 -5.79 12.48 7.55
C ARG A 22 -5.47 13.53 6.48
N THR A 23 -4.77 13.14 5.41
CA THR A 23 -4.50 14.05 4.28
C THR A 23 -5.81 14.52 3.66
N ALA A 24 -6.72 13.60 3.34
CA ALA A 24 -8.02 13.92 2.76
C ALA A 24 -8.89 14.80 3.69
N GLU A 25 -8.85 14.57 5.01
CA GLU A 25 -9.53 15.41 5.99
C GLU A 25 -8.98 16.85 5.99
N LEU A 26 -7.65 17.01 5.94
CA LEU A 26 -7.02 18.33 5.86
C LEU A 26 -7.37 19.02 4.54
N GLU A 27 -7.34 18.29 3.42
CA GLU A 27 -7.70 18.84 2.11
C GLU A 27 -9.12 19.41 2.11
N LYS A 28 -10.05 18.66 2.70
CA LYS A 28 -11.43 19.10 2.91
C LYS A 28 -11.52 20.33 3.84
N MET A 29 -10.76 20.34 4.94
CA MET A 29 -10.75 21.43 5.91
C MET A 29 -10.22 22.75 5.32
N PHE A 30 -9.20 22.68 4.47
CA PHE A 30 -8.57 23.84 3.86
C PHE A 30 -9.11 24.19 2.47
N HIS A 31 -10.10 23.45 1.96
CA HIS A 31 -10.61 23.57 0.59
C HIS A 31 -9.48 23.54 -0.45
N SER A 32 -8.50 22.67 -0.26
CA SER A 32 -7.28 22.57 -1.06
C SER A 32 -7.02 21.12 -1.43
N ASN A 33 -6.71 20.87 -2.70
CA ASN A 33 -6.34 19.54 -3.21
C ASN A 33 -4.81 19.39 -3.37
N SER A 34 -4.04 20.18 -2.62
CA SER A 34 -2.58 20.26 -2.77
C SER A 34 -1.82 19.94 -1.48
N ILE A 35 -2.50 19.32 -0.51
CA ILE A 35 -1.85 18.93 0.74
C ILE A 35 -1.15 17.60 0.50
N HIS A 36 0.16 17.65 0.40
CA HIS A 36 1.01 16.47 0.29
C HIS A 36 1.77 16.27 1.60
N ILE A 37 1.36 15.27 2.39
CA ILE A 37 2.06 14.91 3.63
C ILE A 37 3.32 14.10 3.32
N LEU A 38 3.26 13.20 2.34
CA LEU A 38 4.39 12.39 1.91
C LEU A 38 5.22 13.13 0.87
N SER A 39 6.53 12.86 0.89
CA SER A 39 7.44 13.38 -0.12
C SER A 39 7.07 12.86 -1.51
N ARG A 40 7.14 13.73 -2.52
CA ARG A 40 6.90 13.35 -3.93
C ARG A 40 7.87 12.29 -4.46
N HIS A 41 8.98 12.07 -3.77
CA HIS A 41 10.03 11.14 -4.17
C HIS A 41 10.02 9.84 -3.34
N PHE A 42 9.03 9.67 -2.45
CA PHE A 42 8.95 8.51 -1.58
C PHE A 42 7.50 8.07 -1.42
N ASP A 43 7.19 6.88 -1.94
CA ASP A 43 5.93 6.20 -1.68
C ASP A 43 6.18 4.98 -0.79
N PRO A 44 5.74 5.00 0.48
CA PRO A 44 5.97 3.89 1.41
C PRO A 44 5.35 2.57 0.93
N PHE A 45 4.29 2.61 0.13
CA PHE A 45 3.70 1.39 -0.41
C PHE A 45 4.61 0.75 -1.46
N SER A 46 5.02 1.52 -2.47
CA SER A 46 5.97 1.05 -3.48
C SER A 46 7.29 0.55 -2.87
N GLU A 47 7.82 1.23 -1.86
CA GLU A 47 9.05 0.78 -1.18
C GLU A 47 8.84 -0.54 -0.43
N MET A 48 7.68 -0.74 0.20
CA MET A 48 7.33 -2.02 0.80
C MET A 48 7.25 -3.14 -0.25
N LEU A 49 6.64 -2.90 -1.41
CA LEU A 49 6.57 -3.89 -2.50
C LEU A 49 7.96 -4.32 -2.99
N LYS A 50 8.90 -3.37 -3.12
CA LYS A 50 10.30 -3.64 -3.48
C LYS A 50 11.00 -4.52 -2.44
N VAL A 51 10.82 -4.21 -1.15
CA VAL A 51 11.40 -5.02 -0.05
C VAL A 51 10.85 -6.44 -0.05
N LEU A 52 9.56 -6.61 -0.36
CA LEU A 52 8.91 -7.91 -0.50
C LEU A 52 9.28 -8.62 -1.82
N ARG A 53 10.09 -8.00 -2.68
CA ARG A 53 10.52 -8.54 -3.99
C ARG A 53 9.35 -8.89 -4.90
N ILE A 54 8.27 -8.13 -4.80
CA ILE A 54 7.17 -8.25 -5.73
C ILE A 54 7.64 -7.72 -7.10
N PRO A 55 7.30 -8.39 -8.21
CA PRO A 55 7.68 -7.91 -9.54
C PRO A 55 7.09 -6.52 -9.85
N GLU A 56 7.89 -5.62 -10.43
CA GLU A 56 7.49 -4.23 -10.70
C GLU A 56 6.32 -4.11 -11.69
N ASP A 57 6.15 -5.09 -12.60
CA ASP A 57 5.01 -5.19 -13.51
C ASP A 57 3.67 -5.40 -12.79
N GLN A 58 3.71 -5.84 -11.53
CA GLN A 58 2.52 -6.02 -10.68
C GLN A 58 2.22 -4.80 -9.81
N PHE A 59 3.10 -3.79 -9.76
CA PHE A 59 2.92 -2.62 -8.90
C PHE A 59 1.65 -1.82 -9.23
N PRO A 60 1.31 -1.54 -10.52
CA PRO A 60 0.09 -0.80 -10.84
C PRO A 60 -1.17 -1.47 -10.27
N LEU A 61 -1.28 -2.79 -10.43
CA LEU A 61 -2.40 -3.57 -9.88
C LEU A 61 -2.48 -3.45 -8.35
N LEU A 62 -1.35 -3.63 -7.66
CA LEU A 62 -1.33 -3.56 -6.20
C LEU A 62 -1.58 -2.14 -5.67
N LEU A 63 -1.19 -1.10 -6.41
CA LEU A 63 -1.52 0.29 -6.11
C LEU A 63 -3.02 0.55 -6.21
N ASP A 64 -3.69 -0.01 -7.23
CA ASP A 64 -5.14 0.09 -7.34
C ASP A 64 -5.84 -0.63 -6.16
N LEU A 65 -5.37 -1.81 -5.76
CA LEU A 65 -5.88 -2.52 -4.60
C LEU A 65 -5.63 -1.78 -3.27
N MET A 66 -4.50 -1.06 -3.17
CA MET A 66 -4.24 -0.17 -2.04
C MET A 66 -5.27 0.97 -1.97
N ASN A 67 -5.69 1.54 -3.09
CA ASN A 67 -6.75 2.57 -3.10
C ASN A 67 -8.08 2.01 -2.56
N HIS A 68 -8.49 0.83 -3.01
CA HIS A 68 -9.66 0.14 -2.45
C HIS A 68 -9.54 -0.11 -0.94
N TYR A 69 -8.35 -0.47 -0.46
CA TYR A 69 -8.10 -0.63 0.97
C TYR A 69 -8.21 0.70 1.74
N ILE A 70 -7.70 1.81 1.19
CA ILE A 70 -7.81 3.15 1.80
C ILE A 70 -9.27 3.58 1.90
N GLU A 71 -10.08 3.29 0.88
CA GLU A 71 -11.51 3.60 0.77
C GLU A 71 -12.42 2.65 1.58
N ASP A 72 -11.84 1.75 2.40
CA ASP A 72 -12.58 0.75 3.19
C ASP A 72 -13.37 -0.27 2.35
N GLU A 73 -13.07 -0.40 1.06
CA GLU A 73 -13.68 -1.39 0.14
C GLU A 73 -12.97 -2.75 0.16
N MET A 74 -11.76 -2.79 0.74
CA MET A 74 -10.94 -3.99 0.91
C MET A 74 -10.33 -4.00 2.32
N THR A 75 -10.15 -5.20 2.87
CA THR A 75 -9.46 -5.42 4.15
C THR A 75 -7.95 -5.55 3.97
N SER A 76 -7.19 -5.32 5.05
CA SER A 76 -5.73 -5.53 5.00
C SER A 76 -5.37 -6.98 4.69
N ASP A 77 -6.17 -7.95 5.17
CA ASP A 77 -5.91 -9.37 4.98
C ASP A 77 -6.07 -9.79 3.51
N GLU A 78 -7.07 -9.22 2.82
CA GLU A 78 -7.26 -9.43 1.38
C GLU A 78 -6.11 -8.83 0.57
N LEU A 79 -5.69 -7.61 0.87
CA LEU A 79 -4.55 -6.98 0.20
C LEU A 79 -3.25 -7.77 0.42
N LEU A 80 -2.99 -8.22 1.65
CA LEU A 80 -1.82 -9.04 1.99
C LEU A 80 -1.85 -10.40 1.27
N LEU A 81 -3.04 -10.97 1.06
CA LEU A 81 -3.20 -12.21 0.31
C LEU A 81 -2.83 -12.02 -1.15
N GLU A 82 -3.26 -10.94 -1.80
CA GLU A 82 -2.86 -10.64 -3.19
C GLU A 82 -1.35 -10.38 -3.30
N MET A 83 -0.79 -9.59 -2.39
CA MET A 83 0.67 -9.37 -2.33
C MET A 83 1.44 -10.70 -2.22
N GLU A 84 0.97 -11.62 -1.39
CA GLU A 84 1.57 -12.95 -1.24
C GLU A 84 1.48 -13.78 -2.53
N ARG A 85 0.37 -13.71 -3.27
CA ARG A 85 0.23 -14.41 -4.56
C ARG A 85 1.26 -13.90 -5.57
N HIS A 86 1.41 -12.57 -5.69
CA HIS A 86 2.37 -11.97 -6.62
C HIS A 86 3.84 -12.18 -6.21
N MET A 87 4.11 -12.31 -4.90
CA MET A 87 5.44 -12.70 -4.41
C MET A 87 5.79 -14.15 -4.80
N ASN A 88 4.80 -15.05 -4.83
CA ASN A 88 4.99 -16.46 -5.14
C ASN A 88 4.87 -16.77 -6.65
N SER A 89 4.38 -15.84 -7.48
CA SER A 89 4.25 -16.04 -8.93
C SER A 89 5.58 -15.89 -9.69
N ILE A 90 6.71 -15.75 -8.98
CA ILE A 90 8.04 -15.81 -9.57
C ILE A 90 8.24 -17.23 -10.13
N PRO A 91 8.39 -17.42 -11.45
CA PRO A 91 8.78 -18.72 -11.99
C PRO A 91 10.15 -19.05 -11.45
N SER A 92 10.28 -20.20 -10.79
CA SER A 92 11.59 -20.78 -10.46
C SER A 92 12.38 -20.92 -11.76
N LYS A 93 13.38 -20.07 -11.98
CA LYS A 93 14.40 -20.28 -13.01
C LYS A 93 15.40 -21.32 -12.52
#